data_AF-A0ABD5VV55-F1
#
_entry.id   AF-A0ABD5VV55-F1
#
_cell.length_a   1.000
_cell.length_b   1.000
_cell.length_c   1.000
_cell.angle_alpha   90.00
_cell.angle_beta   90.00
_cell.angle_gamma   90.00
#
_symmetry.space_group_name_H-M   'P 1'
#
loop_
_entity.id
_entity.type
_entity.pdbx_description
1 polymer ?
#
loop_
_entity_poly.entity_id
_entity_poly.type
_entity_poly.pdbx_seq_one_letter_code
_entity_poly.pdbx_strand_id
1 'polypeptide(L)' 'MTDSVDALVFDIDGTICEYERTTADLLPLAFERAGVDQFFTATEYISRYEEFLESSDSVLTTASTALSTSPARKTVT' A
#
# COMPACT_ATOMS: atom_id res chain seq x y z
N MET A 1 -24.89 18.69 -24.48
CA MET A 1 -25.30 18.63 -23.07
C MET A 1 -24.42 17.60 -22.43
N THR A 2 -23.53 18.02 -21.53
CA THR A 2 -22.76 17.08 -20.72
C THR A 2 -23.76 16.46 -19.75
N ASP A 3 -23.92 15.14 -19.77
CA ASP A 3 -24.73 14.46 -18.75
C ASP A 3 -24.25 14.91 -17.35
N SER A 4 -25.19 15.14 -16.44
CA SER A 4 -24.84 15.52 -15.07
C SER A 4 -24.09 14.37 -14.43
N VAL A 5 -22.82 14.58 -14.13
CA VAL A 5 -22.03 13.61 -13.37
C VAL A 5 -22.53 13.60 -11.94
N ASP A 6 -23.00 12.45 -11.46
CA ASP A 6 -23.53 12.29 -10.09
C ASP A 6 -22.42 12.16 -9.04
N ALA A 7 -21.27 11.58 -9.41
CA ALA A 7 -20.15 11.37 -8.51
C ALA A 7 -18.80 11.31 -9.24
N LEU A 8 -17.75 11.74 -8.53
CA LEU A 8 -16.36 11.62 -8.95
C LEU A 8 -15.60 10.85 -7.86
N VAL A 9 -14.81 9.85 -8.27
CA VAL A 9 -13.91 9.12 -7.40
C VAL A 9 -12.50 9.51 -7.77
N PHE A 10 -11.77 10.07 -6.80
CA PHE A 10 -10.38 10.41 -6.95
C PHE A 10 -9.54 9.43 -6.15
N ASP A 11 -8.46 8.98 -6.75
CA ASP A 11 -7.37 8.37 -6.01
C ASP A 11 -6.74 9.40 -5.06
N ILE A 12 -6.00 8.90 -4.07
CA ILE A 12 -5.28 9.75 -3.12
C ILE A 12 -3.86 10.02 -3.62
N ASP A 13 -3.13 8.95 -3.93
CA ASP A 13 -1.68 8.96 -4.07
C ASP A 13 -1.26 9.59 -5.40
N GLY A 14 -0.61 10.77 -5.35
CA GLY A 14 -0.21 11.49 -6.57
C GLY A 14 -1.38 12.07 -7.38
N THR A 15 -2.62 11.93 -6.89
CA THR A 15 -3.82 12.52 -7.50
C THR A 15 -4.29 13.75 -6.72
N ILE A 16 -4.55 13.61 -5.41
CA ILE A 16 -4.95 14.74 -4.55
C ILE A 16 -3.89 15.12 -3.52
N CYS A 17 -2.89 14.25 -3.31
CA CYS A 17 -1.88 14.40 -2.27
C CYS A 17 -0.50 13.96 -2.77
N GLU A 18 0.49 14.81 -2.52
CA GLU A 18 1.91 14.44 -2.57
C GLU A 18 2.42 14.25 -1.15
N TYR A 19 3.06 13.11 -0.89
CA TYR A 19 3.59 12.80 0.44
C TYR A 19 4.94 13.47 0.69
N GLU A 20 5.08 14.13 1.84
CA GLU A 20 6.36 14.67 2.28
C GLU A 20 7.33 13.60 2.82
N ARG A 21 6.79 12.52 3.39
CA ARG A 21 7.58 11.38 3.89
C ARG A 21 7.35 10.19 3.00
N THR A 22 8.44 9.60 2.52
CA THR A 22 8.38 8.45 1.62
C THR A 22 8.06 7.17 2.39
N THR A 23 7.64 6.13 1.66
CA THR A 23 7.49 4.78 2.23
C THR A 23 8.79 4.28 2.87
N ALA A 24 9.96 4.66 2.33
CA ALA A 24 11.25 4.31 2.92
C ALA A 24 11.49 4.99 4.27
N ASP A 25 10.95 6.19 4.48
CA ASP A 25 11.05 6.92 5.76
C ASP A 25 10.08 6.36 6.81
N LEU A 26 8.87 5.98 6.39
CA LEU A 26 7.79 5.58 7.29
C LEU A 26 7.82 4.11 7.66
N LEU A 27 8.25 3.23 6.76
CA LEU A 27 8.17 1.79 6.95
C LEU A 27 8.97 1.30 8.17
N PRO A 28 10.21 1.75 8.41
CA PRO A 28 10.95 1.37 9.62
C PRO A 28 10.25 1.79 10.91
N LEU A 29 9.66 2.99 10.94
CA LEU A 29 8.90 3.50 12.09
C LEU A 29 7.64 2.67 12.37
N ALA A 30 7.00 2.16 11.32
CA ALA A 30 5.83 1.30 11.44
C ALA A 30 6.21 -0.06 12.06
N PHE A 31 7.33 -0.66 11.63
CA PHE A 31 7.87 -1.89 12.22
C PHE A 31 8.26 -1.70 13.69
N GLU A 32 8.99 -0.62 14.00
CA GLU A 32 9.36 -0.26 15.37
C GLU A 32 8.11 -0.12 16.25
N ARG A 33 7.10 0.62 15.79
CA ARG A 33 5.84 0.82 16.51
C ARG A 33 5.07 -0.49 16.71
N ALA A 34 5.15 -1.41 15.77
CA ALA A 34 4.51 -2.73 15.86
C ALA A 34 5.31 -3.71 16.72
N GLY A 35 6.54 -3.38 17.14
CA GLY A 35 7.39 -4.23 17.96
C GLY A 35 7.87 -5.48 17.23
N VAL A 36 7.95 -5.44 15.90
CA VAL A 36 8.38 -6.55 15.05
C VAL A 36 9.57 -6.15 14.20
N ASP A 37 10.48 -7.09 13.97
CA ASP A 37 11.63 -6.85 13.10
C ASP A 37 11.17 -6.56 11.66
N GLN A 38 11.84 -5.60 11.02
CA GLN A 38 11.60 -5.33 9.60
C GLN A 38 12.05 -6.52 8.76
N PHE A 39 11.10 -7.16 8.08
CA PHE A 39 11.35 -8.36 7.27
C PHE A 39 11.14 -8.16 5.77
N PHE A 40 10.76 -6.95 5.35
CA PHE A 40 10.76 -6.51 3.95
C PHE A 40 11.18 -5.04 3.84
N THR A 41 11.72 -4.69 2.67
CA THR A 41 12.13 -3.34 2.30
C THR A 41 10.98 -2.55 1.67
N ALA A 42 11.12 -1.23 1.61
CA ALA A 42 10.14 -0.37 0.94
C ALA A 42 10.01 -0.72 -0.56
N THR A 43 11.12 -1.05 -1.23
CA THR A 43 11.11 -1.48 -2.63
C THR A 43 10.34 -2.77 -2.84
N GLU A 44 10.56 -3.77 -1.98
CA GLU A 44 9.80 -5.04 -2.04
C GLU A 44 8.30 -4.80 -1.79
N TYR A 45 7.96 -3.93 -0.84
CA TYR A 45 6.58 -3.57 -0.57
C TYR A 45 5.89 -2.90 -1.76
N ILE A 46 6.52 -1.90 -2.36
CA ILE A 46 5.98 -1.16 -3.51
C ILE A 46 5.85 -2.08 -4.73
N SER A 47 6.88 -2.88 -5.03
CA SER A 47 6.86 -3.82 -6.16
C SER A 47 5.72 -4.83 -6.05
N ARG A 48 5.41 -5.32 -4.84
CA ARG A 48 4.25 -6.20 -4.63
C ARG A 48 2.94 -5.44 -4.77
N TYR A 49 2.85 -4.21 -4.29
CA TYR A 49 1.63 -3.41 -4.41
C TYR A 49 1.24 -3.22 -5.89
N GLU A 50 2.22 -2.90 -6.74
CA GLU A 50 2.03 -2.76 -8.19
C GLU A 50 1.49 -4.04 -8.86
N GLU A 51 1.93 -5.22 -8.41
CA GLU A 51 1.49 -6.53 -8.93
C GLU A 51 -0.02 -6.75 -8.76
N PHE A 52 -0.65 -6.16 -7.74
CA PHE A 52 -2.06 -6.40 -7.41
C PHE A 52 -2.99 -5.25 -7.76
N LEU A 53 -2.46 -4.09 -8.21
CA LEU A 53 -3.24 -2.89 -8.54
C LEU A 53 -4.34 -3.16 -9.57
N GLU A 54 -4.10 -4.02 -10.56
CA GLU A 54 -5.06 -4.30 -11.62
C GLU A 54 -6.15 -5.32 -11.22
N SER A 55 -5.97 -6.03 -10.11
CA SER A 55 -6.82 -7.19 -9.75
C SER A 55 -7.82 -6.92 -8.63
N SER A 56 -7.84 -5.70 -8.06
CA SER A 56 -8.56 -5.42 -6.82
C SER A 56 -9.52 -4.25 -6.95
N ASP A 57 -10.75 -4.43 -6.45
CA ASP A 57 -11.78 -3.39 -6.39
C ASP A 57 -11.55 -2.36 -5.28
N SER A 58 -10.50 -2.51 -4.45
CA SER A 58 -10.21 -1.59 -3.34
C SER A 58 -8.75 -1.67 -2.89
N VAL A 59 -8.19 -0.50 -2.50
CA VAL A 59 -6.86 -0.37 -1.89
C VAL A 59 -6.67 -1.27 -0.65
N LEU A 60 -7.72 -1.49 0.14
CA LEU A 60 -7.67 -2.37 1.31
C LEU A 60 -7.48 -3.84 0.92
N THR A 61 -8.13 -4.25 -0.16
CA THR A 61 -8.04 -5.60 -0.71
C THR A 61 -6.68 -5.82 -1.37
N THR A 62 -6.15 -4.83 -2.08
CA THR A 62 -4.79 -4.85 -2.67
C THR A 62 -3.72 -5.03 -1.59
N ALA A 63 -3.72 -4.19 -0.55
CA ALA A 63 -2.73 -4.24 0.53
C ALA A 63 -2.78 -5.56 1.31
N SER A 64 -3.99 -6.04 1.62
CA SER A 64 -4.19 -7.30 2.34
C SER A 64 -3.71 -8.52 1.54
N THR A 65 -3.99 -8.54 0.23
CA THR A 65 -3.59 -9.64 -0.67
C THR A 65 -2.08 -9.66 -0.89
N ALA A 66 -1.46 -8.50 -1.12
CA ALA A 66 -0.02 -8.35 -1.27
C ALA A 66 0.74 -8.83 -0.02
N LEU A 67 0.22 -8.52 1.17
CA LEU A 67 0.81 -8.93 2.44
C LEU A 67 0.58 -10.44 2.71
N SER A 68 -0.62 -10.96 2.44
CA SER A 68 -0.95 -12.36 2.71
C SER A 68 -0.18 -13.36 1.85
N THR A 69 0.21 -12.96 0.63
CA THR A 69 0.94 -13.80 -0.33
C THR A 69 2.46 -13.62 -0.27
N SER A 70 2.97 -12.75 0.63
CA SER A 70 4.40 -12.51 0.74
C SER A 70 5.16 -13.75 1.26
N PRO A 71 6.23 -14.19 0.58
CA PRO A 71 7.07 -15.29 1.05
C PRO A 71 7.86 -14.95 2.32
N ALA A 72 7.92 -13.66 2.70
CA ALA A 72 8.56 -13.17 3.92
C ALA A 72 7.69 -13.33 5.18
N ARG A 73 6.73 -14.27 5.20
CA ARG A 73 6.00 -14.65 6.41
C ARG A 73 6.96 -15.35 7.38
N LYS A 74 7.82 -14.58 8.06
CA LYS A 74 8.46 -15.05 9.29
C LYS A 74 7.39 -15.04 10.36
N THR A 75 7.06 -16.22 10.88
CA THR A 75 6.21 -16.41 12.04
C THR A 75 6.75 -15.52 13.17
N VAL A 76 5.98 -14.51 13.57
CA VAL A 76 6.19 -13.83 14.85
C VAL A 76 6.01 -14.91 15.91
N THR A 77 7.11 -15.26 16.58
CA THR A 77 7.12 -16.18 17.73
C THR A 77 6.95 -15.38 19.00
#